data_AF-A0AAN1SZZ4-F1
#
_entry.id   AF-A0AAN1SZZ4-F1
#
_cell.length_a   1.000
_cell.length_b   1.000
_cell.length_c   1.000
_cell.angle_alpha   90.00
_cell.angle_beta   90.00
_cell.angle_gamma   90.00
#
_symmetry.space_group_name_H-M   'P 1'
#
loop_
_entity.id
_entity.type
_entity.pdbx_description
1 polymer ?
#
loop_
_entity_poly.entity_id
_entity_poly.type
_entity_poly.pdbx_seq_one_letter_code
_entity_poly.pdbx_strand_id
1 'polypeptide(L)'
;MAIASWFGVATAIWSVWQLRVDLREVVNATISLELDKEFDSSEMRRARRELATELLEGKRDLSETRVLDFFEKVATYQRLNRVDVYTVDSSFSYFVERYWIASQGFIAEFRQKQNDRTYFEDFERLNADMLGREAKTKHREISQVTPSQSEVKRFLREEAVLP
;
A
#
# COMPACT_ATOMS: atom_id res chain seq x y z
N MET A 1 9.93 40.14 -36.26
CA MET A 1 9.07 38.96 -36.46
C MET A 1 9.61 37.69 -35.81
N ALA A 2 10.92 37.48 -35.62
CA ALA A 2 11.45 36.26 -35.00
C ALA A 2 11.18 36.11 -33.48
N ILE A 3 11.13 37.21 -32.72
CA ILE A 3 10.96 37.16 -31.25
C ILE A 3 9.56 36.66 -30.86
N ALA A 4 8.50 37.08 -31.57
CA ALA A 4 7.12 36.66 -31.29
C ALA A 4 6.90 35.14 -31.47
N SER A 5 7.62 34.51 -32.41
CA SER A 5 7.55 33.06 -32.64
C SER A 5 8.16 32.25 -31.50
N TRP A 6 9.26 32.71 -30.89
CA TRP A 6 9.89 32.04 -29.74
C TRP A 6 9.02 32.12 -28.49
N PHE A 7 8.31 33.24 -28.28
CA PHE A 7 7.33 33.37 -27.19
C PHE A 7 6.18 32.36 -27.34
N GLY A 8 5.63 32.20 -28.55
CA GLY A 8 4.58 31.22 -28.80
C GLY A 8 5.01 29.77 -28.52
N VAL A 9 6.22 29.40 -28.95
CA VAL A 9 6.79 28.07 -28.67
C VAL A 9 7.02 27.87 -27.18
N ALA A 10 7.55 28.86 -26.47
CA ALA A 10 7.74 28.80 -25.02
C ALA A 10 6.42 28.63 -24.27
N THR A 11 5.38 29.38 -24.65
CA THR A 11 4.04 29.23 -24.06
C THR A 11 3.43 27.86 -24.32
N ALA A 12 3.59 27.31 -25.53
CA ALA A 12 3.10 25.97 -25.86
C ALA A 12 3.81 24.88 -25.06
N ILE A 13 5.14 24.96 -24.92
CA ILE A 13 5.93 24.03 -24.09
C ILE A 13 5.48 24.11 -22.63
N TRP A 14 5.31 25.32 -22.10
CA TRP A 14 4.85 25.54 -20.74
C TRP A 14 3.43 24.99 -20.51
N SER A 15 2.49 25.24 -21.43
CA SER A 15 1.13 24.68 -21.37
C SER A 15 1.12 23.15 -21.43
N VAL A 16 1.93 22.53 -22.29
CA VAL A 16 2.05 21.06 -22.34
C VAL A 16 2.64 20.51 -21.04
N TRP A 17 3.62 21.21 -20.45
CA TRP A 17 4.19 20.82 -19.18
C TRP A 17 3.17 20.92 -18.04
N GLN A 18 2.42 22.02 -17.94
CA GLN A 18 1.33 22.17 -16.97
C GLN A 18 0.26 21.09 -17.15
N LEU A 19 -0.18 20.84 -18.38
CA LEU A 19 -1.19 19.81 -18.65
C LEU A 19 -0.73 18.43 -18.18
N ARG A 20 0.57 18.10 -18.31
CA ARG A 20 1.13 16.84 -17.80
C ARG A 20 1.12 16.76 -16.28
N VAL A 21 1.35 17.89 -15.60
CA VAL A 21 1.29 17.96 -14.13
C VAL A 21 -0.16 17.77 -13.68
N ASP A 22 -1.10 18.56 -14.24
CA ASP A 22 -2.52 18.50 -13.89
C ASP A 22 -3.12 17.11 -14.13
N LEU A 23 -2.82 16.49 -15.29
CA LEU A 23 -3.28 15.14 -15.59
C LEU A 23 -2.72 14.11 -14.62
N ARG A 24 -1.47 14.25 -14.20
CA ARG A 24 -0.86 13.35 -13.21
C ARG A 24 -1.55 13.48 -11.86
N GLU A 25 -1.85 14.70 -11.42
CA GLU A 25 -2.56 14.93 -10.16
C GLU A 25 -3.97 14.34 -10.18
N VAL A 26 -4.72 14.55 -11.27
CA VAL A 26 -6.07 13.97 -11.44
C VAL A 26 -6.01 12.43 -11.44
N VAL A 27 -5.05 11.83 -12.15
CA VAL A 27 -4.87 10.38 -12.18
C VAL A 27 -4.51 9.85 -10.78
N ASN A 28 -3.59 10.48 -10.07
CA ASN A 28 -3.20 10.09 -8.72
C ASN A 28 -4.41 10.15 -7.76
N ALA A 29 -5.17 11.24 -7.79
CA ALA A 29 -6.37 11.40 -6.97
C ALA A 29 -7.43 10.34 -7.30
N THR A 30 -7.62 10.03 -8.59
CA THR A 30 -8.56 9.00 -9.05
C THR A 30 -8.15 7.62 -8.57
N ILE A 31 -6.87 7.25 -8.70
CA ILE A 31 -6.35 5.96 -8.22
C ILE A 31 -6.51 5.86 -6.70
N SER A 32 -6.19 6.92 -5.97
CA SER A 32 -6.32 6.95 -4.51
C SER A 32 -7.77 6.72 -4.08
N LEU A 33 -8.72 7.45 -4.69
CA LEU A 33 -10.15 7.29 -4.44
C LEU A 33 -10.63 5.87 -4.77
N GLU A 34 -10.11 5.25 -5.82
CA GLU A 34 -10.49 3.89 -6.20
C GLU A 34 -9.94 2.84 -5.22
N LEU A 35 -8.69 3.00 -4.77
CA LEU A 35 -8.09 2.15 -3.75
C LEU A 35 -8.86 2.26 -2.42
N ASP A 36 -9.22 3.46 -2.00
CA ASP A 36 -10.03 3.68 -0.79
C ASP A 36 -11.41 3.01 -0.94
N LYS A 37 -12.10 3.21 -2.06
CA LYS A 37 -13.40 2.58 -2.34
C LYS A 37 -13.32 1.05 -2.33
N GLU A 38 -12.28 0.49 -2.95
CA GLU A 38 -12.07 -0.95 -2.98
C GLU A 38 -11.81 -1.47 -1.57
N PHE A 39 -10.98 -0.78 -0.79
CA PHE A 39 -10.63 -1.18 0.57
C PHE A 39 -11.83 -1.10 1.54
N ASP A 40 -12.69 -0.11 1.35
CA ASP A 40 -13.90 0.11 2.13
C ASP A 40 -15.12 -0.69 1.63
N SER A 41 -14.99 -1.42 0.53
CA SER A 41 -16.07 -2.26 0.00
C SER A 41 -16.54 -3.31 1.01
N SER A 42 -17.80 -3.72 0.92
CA SER A 42 -18.35 -4.82 1.74
C SER A 42 -17.58 -6.13 1.53
N GLU A 43 -17.14 -6.35 0.30
CA GLU A 43 -16.37 -7.49 -0.16
C GLU A 43 -14.99 -7.51 0.49
N MET A 44 -14.29 -6.37 0.53
CA MET A 44 -12.99 -6.28 1.17
C MET A 44 -13.10 -6.34 2.69
N ARG A 45 -14.14 -5.75 3.30
CA ARG A 45 -14.41 -5.92 4.74
C ARG A 45 -14.63 -7.39 5.12
N ARG A 46 -15.36 -8.13 4.28
CA ARG A 46 -15.52 -9.58 4.43
C ARG A 46 -14.19 -10.32 4.29
N ALA A 47 -13.39 -10.01 3.27
CA ALA A 47 -12.08 -10.62 3.07
C ALA A 47 -11.13 -10.34 4.26
N ARG A 48 -11.14 -9.12 4.79
CA ARG A 48 -10.37 -8.72 5.98
C ARG A 48 -10.77 -9.51 7.22
N ARG A 49 -12.07 -9.70 7.44
CA ARG A 49 -12.61 -10.53 8.52
C ARG A 49 -12.22 -11.99 8.39
N GLU A 50 -12.36 -12.58 7.20
CA GLU A 50 -11.99 -13.96 6.91
C GLU A 50 -10.48 -14.17 7.12
N LEU A 51 -9.65 -13.34 6.48
CA LEU A 51 -8.20 -13.37 6.63
C LEU A 51 -7.75 -13.19 8.09
N ALA A 52 -8.30 -12.22 8.81
CA ALA A 52 -7.92 -11.97 10.19
C ALA A 52 -8.25 -13.15 11.10
N THR A 53 -9.36 -13.83 10.84
CA THR A 53 -9.74 -15.07 11.55
C THR A 53 -8.71 -16.17 11.29
N GLU A 54 -8.33 -16.39 10.03
CA GLU A 54 -7.33 -17.41 9.67
C GLU A 54 -5.95 -17.13 10.29
N LEU A 55 -5.52 -15.87 10.29
CA LEU A 55 -4.26 -15.44 10.89
C LEU A 55 -4.28 -15.60 12.43
N LEU A 56 -5.42 -15.33 13.09
CA LEU A 56 -5.58 -15.56 14.53
C LEU A 56 -5.53 -17.04 14.91
N GLU A 57 -6.04 -17.91 14.04
CA GLU A 57 -5.96 -19.36 14.19
C GLU A 57 -4.56 -19.91 13.92
N GLY A 58 -3.64 -19.07 13.42
CA GLY A 58 -2.28 -19.46 13.07
C GLY A 58 -2.21 -20.35 11.84
N LYS A 59 -3.21 -20.27 10.95
CA LYS A 59 -3.20 -21.01 9.68
C LYS A 59 -2.01 -20.56 8.83
N ARG A 60 -1.33 -21.55 8.27
CA ARG A 60 -0.19 -21.35 7.36
C ARG A 60 -0.55 -21.53 5.88
N ASP A 61 -1.76 -21.99 5.63
CA ASP A 61 -2.36 -22.12 4.31
C ASP A 61 -3.65 -21.30 4.36
N LEU A 62 -3.58 -20.06 3.89
CA LEU A 62 -4.68 -19.11 3.93
C LEU A 62 -5.58 -19.36 2.73
N SER A 63 -6.89 -19.45 2.96
CA SER A 63 -7.87 -19.55 1.89
C SER A 63 -8.24 -18.17 1.32
N GLU A 64 -7.99 -17.12 2.10
CA GLU A 64 -8.26 -15.74 1.75
C GLU A 64 -6.95 -14.95 1.59
N THR A 65 -6.66 -14.45 0.39
CA THR A 65 -5.44 -13.66 0.11
C THR A 65 -5.72 -12.26 -0.43
N ARG A 66 -6.98 -11.89 -0.68
CA ARG A 66 -7.35 -10.66 -1.40
C ARG A 66 -6.81 -9.40 -0.74
N VAL A 67 -6.69 -9.39 0.58
CA VAL A 67 -6.11 -8.25 1.32
C VAL A 67 -4.61 -8.14 1.08
N LEU A 68 -3.89 -9.26 1.03
CA LEU A 68 -2.46 -9.29 0.71
C LEU A 68 -2.23 -8.88 -0.74
N ASP A 69 -3.06 -9.39 -1.66
CA ASP A 69 -3.05 -9.03 -3.07
C ASP A 69 -3.38 -7.54 -3.29
N PHE A 70 -4.30 -6.99 -2.49
CA PHE A 70 -4.61 -5.57 -2.48
C PHE A 70 -3.38 -4.73 -2.09
N PHE A 71 -2.68 -5.09 -1.01
CA PHE A 71 -1.49 -4.34 -0.61
C PHE A 71 -0.31 -4.52 -1.57
N GLU A 72 -0.16 -5.69 -2.21
CA GLU A 72 0.79 -5.87 -3.31
C GLU A 72 0.49 -4.90 -4.45
N LYS A 73 -0.78 -4.78 -4.86
CA LYS A 73 -1.20 -3.81 -5.89
C LYS A 73 -0.94 -2.36 -5.47
N VAL A 74 -1.29 -1.97 -4.24
CA VAL A 74 -1.01 -0.62 -3.71
C VAL A 74 0.48 -0.33 -3.77
N ALA A 75 1.31 -1.28 -3.34
CA ALA A 75 2.76 -1.15 -3.37
C ALA A 75 3.32 -1.03 -4.79
N THR A 76 2.81 -1.80 -5.74
CA THR A 76 3.16 -1.67 -7.16
C THR A 76 2.78 -0.29 -7.71
N TYR A 77 1.58 0.22 -7.41
CA TYR A 77 1.16 1.55 -7.86
C TYR A 77 2.04 2.66 -7.28
N GLN A 78 2.41 2.56 -6.00
CA GLN A 78 3.33 3.51 -5.37
C GLN A 78 4.72 3.44 -6.03
N ARG A 79 5.29 2.25 -6.21
CA ARG A 79 6.60 2.07 -6.86
C ARG A 79 6.63 2.64 -8.28
N LEU A 80 5.53 2.48 -9.03
CA LEU A 80 5.38 3.01 -10.37
C LEU A 80 5.02 4.51 -10.40
N ASN A 81 5.05 5.20 -9.25
CA ASN A 81 4.71 6.61 -9.08
C ASN A 81 3.32 6.98 -9.62
N ARG A 82 2.36 6.03 -9.53
CA ARG A 82 0.95 6.18 -9.94
C ARG A 82 0.05 6.69 -8.82
N VAL A 83 0.52 6.56 -7.58
CA VAL A 83 -0.06 7.17 -6.39
C VAL A 83 1.09 7.76 -5.60
N ASP A 84 0.88 8.92 -4.97
CA ASP A 84 1.93 9.55 -4.19
C ASP A 84 2.11 8.85 -2.84
N VAL A 85 3.32 8.98 -2.30
CA VAL A 85 3.73 8.29 -1.08
C VAL A 85 2.92 8.77 0.14
N TYR A 86 2.61 10.06 0.23
CA TYR A 86 1.93 10.62 1.39
C TYR A 86 0.49 10.13 1.48
N THR A 87 -0.22 10.08 0.34
CA THR A 87 -1.59 9.54 0.29
C THR A 87 -1.61 8.09 0.74
N VAL A 88 -0.75 7.23 0.18
CA VAL A 88 -0.67 5.81 0.57
C VAL A 88 -0.33 5.64 2.04
N ASP A 89 0.65 6.38 2.56
CA ASP A 89 1.04 6.32 3.98
C ASP A 89 -0.12 6.76 4.89
N SER A 90 -0.81 7.84 4.53
CA SER A 90 -1.92 8.36 5.34
C SER A 90 -3.15 7.44 5.35
N SER A 91 -3.44 6.76 4.23
CA SER A 91 -4.60 5.87 4.12
C SER A 91 -4.32 4.47 4.66
N PHE A 92 -3.12 3.92 4.40
CA PHE A 92 -2.90 2.47 4.52
C PHE A 92 -1.79 2.04 5.48
N SER A 93 -0.94 2.93 6.00
CA SER A 93 0.19 2.54 6.89
C SER A 93 -0.24 1.67 8.06
N TYR A 94 -1.31 2.06 8.75
CA TYR A 94 -1.85 1.33 9.89
C TYR A 94 -2.16 -0.14 9.56
N PHE A 95 -2.72 -0.41 8.38
CA PHE A 95 -3.11 -1.75 7.94
C PHE A 95 -1.92 -2.53 7.37
N VAL A 96 -1.11 -1.88 6.51
CA VAL A 96 0.05 -2.48 5.84
C VAL A 96 1.00 -3.10 6.86
N GLU A 97 1.37 -2.34 7.90
CA GLU A 97 2.33 -2.79 8.90
C GLU A 97 1.85 -4.03 9.64
N ARG A 98 0.57 -4.06 10.02
CA ARG A 98 -0.01 -5.12 10.85
C ARG A 98 -0.28 -6.37 10.03
N TYR A 99 -0.80 -6.23 8.82
CA TYR A 99 -1.01 -7.37 7.92
C TYR A 99 0.31 -7.96 7.44
N TRP A 100 1.33 -7.14 7.17
CA TRP A 100 2.65 -7.65 6.80
C TRP A 100 3.20 -8.54 7.92
N ILE A 101 3.27 -8.03 9.15
CA ILE A 101 3.78 -8.79 10.31
C ILE A 101 2.97 -10.06 10.55
N ALA A 102 1.64 -10.00 10.44
CA ALA A 102 0.78 -11.15 10.66
C ALA A 102 0.94 -12.24 9.59
N SER A 103 1.20 -11.86 8.34
CA SER A 103 1.23 -12.78 7.20
C SER A 103 2.62 -13.33 6.85
N GLN A 104 3.70 -12.89 7.50
CA GLN A 104 5.07 -13.32 7.16
C GLN A 104 5.24 -14.84 7.15
N GLY A 105 4.59 -15.55 8.08
CA GLY A 105 4.63 -17.01 8.15
C GLY A 105 4.03 -17.68 6.90
N PHE A 106 2.84 -17.24 6.50
CA PHE A 106 2.19 -17.70 5.26
C PHE A 106 3.03 -17.36 4.03
N ILE A 107 3.48 -16.10 3.89
CA ILE A 107 4.23 -15.63 2.72
C ILE A 107 5.54 -16.41 2.55
N ALA A 108 6.25 -16.66 3.65
CA ALA A 108 7.49 -17.44 3.60
C ALA A 108 7.25 -18.89 3.11
N GLU A 109 6.20 -19.54 3.58
CA GLU A 109 5.84 -20.90 3.14
C GLU A 109 5.31 -20.90 1.69
N PHE A 110 4.53 -19.89 1.31
CA PHE A 110 4.03 -19.75 -0.04
C PHE A 110 5.17 -19.59 -1.05
N ARG A 111 6.14 -18.70 -0.78
CA ARG A 111 7.35 -18.51 -1.60
C ARG A 111 8.14 -19.81 -1.76
N GLN A 112 8.25 -20.61 -0.70
CA GLN A 112 8.91 -21.92 -0.76
C GLN A 112 8.12 -22.92 -1.62
N LYS A 113 6.81 -23.04 -1.42
CA LYS A 113 5.93 -23.93 -2.19
C LYS A 113 5.96 -23.61 -3.69
N GLN A 114 5.97 -22.33 -4.05
CA GLN A 114 6.00 -21.88 -5.44
C GLN A 114 7.41 -21.85 -6.04
N ASN A 115 8.45 -22.05 -5.24
CA ASN A 115 9.85 -21.89 -5.63
C ASN A 115 10.12 -20.50 -6.28
N ASP A 116 9.48 -19.46 -5.75
CA ASP A 116 9.60 -18.09 -6.24
C ASP A 116 9.58 -17.12 -5.05
N ARG A 117 10.65 -16.33 -4.93
CA ARG A 117 10.83 -15.37 -3.83
C ARG A 117 10.16 -14.02 -4.09
N THR A 118 9.68 -13.76 -5.31
CA THR A 118 9.15 -12.45 -5.73
C THR A 118 7.69 -12.24 -5.33
N TYR A 119 6.98 -13.28 -4.92
CA TYR A 119 5.62 -13.13 -4.41
C TYR A 119 5.57 -12.19 -3.21
N PHE A 120 4.68 -11.21 -3.24
CA PHE A 120 4.51 -10.20 -2.19
C PHE A 120 5.75 -9.33 -1.93
N GLU A 121 6.68 -9.23 -2.89
CA GLU A 121 7.90 -8.40 -2.75
C GLU A 121 7.57 -6.91 -2.69
N ASP A 122 6.59 -6.44 -3.48
CA ASP A 122 6.24 -5.03 -3.44
C ASP A 122 5.61 -4.67 -2.09
N PHE A 123 4.74 -5.52 -1.54
CA PHE A 123 4.14 -5.37 -0.21
C PHE A 123 5.19 -5.38 0.91
N GLU A 124 6.16 -6.30 0.86
CA GLU A 124 7.30 -6.35 1.78
C GLU A 124 8.05 -5.02 1.82
N ARG A 125 8.37 -4.49 0.63
CA ARG A 125 9.09 -3.23 0.48
C ARG A 125 8.24 -2.05 0.95
N LEU A 126 6.94 -2.02 0.64
CA LEU A 126 6.03 -0.97 1.10
C LEU A 126 6.02 -0.86 2.62
N ASN A 127 5.90 -1.99 3.32
CA ASN A 127 5.98 -2.03 4.79
C ASN A 127 7.34 -1.49 5.30
N ALA A 128 8.46 -1.96 4.73
CA ALA A 128 9.78 -1.51 5.15
C ALA A 128 9.97 0.01 4.95
N ASP A 129 9.48 0.52 3.82
CA ASP A 129 9.53 1.92 3.45
C ASP A 129 8.67 2.80 4.38
N MET A 130 7.46 2.36 4.74
CA MET A 130 6.57 3.04 5.70
C MET A 130 7.21 3.13 7.08
N LEU A 131 7.67 1.99 7.63
CA LEU A 131 8.35 1.97 8.93
C LEU A 131 9.60 2.84 8.93
N GLY A 132 10.37 2.84 7.83
CA GLY A 132 11.55 3.70 7.66
C GLY A 132 11.20 5.19 7.66
N ARG A 133 10.10 5.59 7.02
CA ARG A 133 9.61 6.98 7.04
C ARG A 133 9.07 7.38 8.41
N GLU A 134 8.34 6.50 9.08
CA GLU A 134 7.81 6.75 10.42
C GLU A 134 8.94 6.89 11.45
N ALA A 135 9.92 5.99 11.43
CA ALA A 135 11.11 6.03 12.28
C ALA A 135 11.87 7.35 12.13
N LYS A 136 12.10 7.79 10.88
CA LYS A 136 12.73 9.09 10.58
C LYS A 136 11.90 10.26 11.12
N THR A 137 10.59 10.23 10.89
CA THR A 137 9.67 11.31 11.33
C THR A 137 9.59 11.41 12.85
N LYS A 138 9.63 10.28 13.55
CA LYS A 138 9.53 10.23 15.03
C LYS A 138 10.88 10.32 15.74
N HIS A 139 11.99 10.37 15.01
CA HIS A 139 13.35 10.28 15.55
C HIS A 139 13.54 9.03 16.43
N ARG A 140 13.09 7.88 15.94
CA ARG A 140 13.13 6.58 16.63
C ARG A 140 13.77 5.52 15.76
N GLU A 141 14.18 4.41 16.37
CA GLU A 141 14.60 3.21 15.65
C GLU A 141 13.39 2.52 15.01
N ILE A 142 13.60 1.81 13.90
CA ILE A 142 12.54 1.03 13.24
C ILE A 142 11.88 0.05 14.21
N SER A 143 12.66 -0.63 15.05
CA SER A 143 12.17 -1.56 16.06
C SER A 143 11.26 -0.94 17.11
N GLN A 144 11.31 0.38 17.30
CA GLN A 144 10.47 1.10 18.27
C GLN A 144 9.15 1.58 17.66
N VAL A 145 9.05 1.59 16.32
CA VAL A 145 7.82 1.96 15.59
C VAL A 145 7.11 0.74 15.01
N THR A 146 7.83 -0.36 14.76
CA THR A 146 7.23 -1.64 14.36
C THR A 146 6.15 -2.09 15.36
N PRO A 147 4.92 -2.38 14.89
CA PRO A 147 3.87 -2.91 15.75
C PRO A 147 4.31 -4.16 16.52
N SER A 148 4.06 -4.16 17.82
CA SER A 148 4.32 -5.33 18.66
C SER A 148 3.34 -6.47 18.37
N GLN A 149 3.71 -7.69 18.73
CA GLN A 149 2.86 -8.88 18.54
C GLN A 149 1.49 -8.75 19.24
N SER A 150 1.42 -8.05 20.38
CA SER A 150 0.15 -7.79 21.06
C SER A 150 -0.71 -6.77 20.31
N GLU A 151 -0.11 -5.75 19.69
CA GLU A 151 -0.82 -4.78 18.84
C GLU A 151 -1.34 -5.43 17.56
N VAL A 152 -0.54 -6.27 16.91
CA VAL A 152 -0.96 -7.06 15.74
C VAL A 152 -2.11 -7.99 16.13
N LYS A 153 -2.01 -8.71 17.25
CA LYS A 153 -3.09 -9.60 17.71
C LYS A 153 -4.36 -8.85 18.08
N ARG A 154 -4.26 -7.64 18.66
CA ARG A 154 -5.42 -6.78 18.94
C ARG A 154 -6.09 -6.36 17.64
N PHE A 155 -5.30 -5.87 16.68
CA PHE A 155 -5.78 -5.49 15.36
C PHE A 155 -6.53 -6.64 14.66
N LEU A 156 -5.95 -7.83 14.61
CA LEU A 156 -6.62 -8.97 13.97
C LEU A 156 -7.95 -9.33 14.65
N ARG A 157 -8.07 -9.16 15.97
CA ARG A 157 -9.35 -9.38 16.67
C ARG A 157 -10.40 -8.34 16.30
N GLU A 158 -10.00 -7.09 16.10
CA GLU A 158 -10.89 -6.01 15.64
C GLU A 158 -11.34 -6.28 14.20
N GLU A 159 -10.40 -6.70 13.33
CA GLU A 159 -10.69 -7.06 11.94
C GLU A 159 -11.64 -8.27 11.83
N ALA A 160 -11.45 -9.29 12.67
CA ALA A 160 -12.27 -10.50 12.69
C ALA A 160 -13.74 -10.25 13.09
N VAL A 161 -14.06 -9.10 13.70
CA VAL A 161 -15.42 -8.71 14.10
C VAL A 161 -15.96 -7.52 13.31
N LEU A 162 -15.30 -7.15 12.19
CA LEU A 162 -15.86 -6.15 11.28
C LEU A 162 -17.31 -6.52 10.90
N PRO A 163 -18.18 -5.54 10.62
CA PRO A 163 -19.52 -5.79 10.09
C PRO A 163 -19.50 -6.33 8.65
#